data_AF-A0A7C1VSJ7-F1
#
_entry.id   AF-A0A7C1VSJ7-F1
#
_cell.length_a   1.000
_cell.length_b   1.000
_cell.length_c   1.000
_cell.angle_alpha   90.00
_cell.angle_beta   90.00
_cell.angle_gamma   90.00
#
_symmetry.space_group_name_H-M   'P 1'
#
loop_
_entity.id
_entity.type
_entity.pdbx_description
1 polymer ?
#
loop_
_entity_poly.entity_id
_entity_poly.type
_entity_poly.pdbx_seq_one_letter_code
_entity_poly.pdbx_strand_id
1 'polypeptide(L)'
;MLFTARNEELITDRERTFLTADIDAGDTGLTVKAVDSIAWADDDWVIVGEIGAGNAEVLQINGVITSGTSIVIDNAGSGGARYAHSINEPVYRVDFNQVEFSRNTTDTTSGVSVLATNGVQPDDLFTRFEDTANTTGFGFIRFKNSDSGAFSAYSDGIPYTGYPATSLGRMIRMVRRHLNEPDVDNITDQDIIEELNEKQRDVAHERLWPFYETIRSDSTVLNQKRYTIDDNVVVGKAHTITVDSQPMAKIDQDRINMLNWDTLRTEDPTHAGVWNNRIIFYPLPSSSASADTLDGAISASVTTIMLDDVSAFRAPGRALIDSEVISYENLLTKTALDGALTSAATTVTVDDTSDFPSSGTIVIDDEEMTYSGTGSTTFTGVTRGVNSTSAVAHADNAIVTGRTLVGVERGLEGTTAATHSDGVTVTERDIIYNAHKEPDELKDPNDKTKIPDPLVLVYGTAMELAIVK
;
A
#
# COMPACT_ATOMS: atom_id res chain seq x y z
N MET A 1 25.69 -11.75 -6.29
CA MET A 1 24.91 -11.81 -5.04
C MET A 1 24.75 -13.26 -4.65
N LEU A 2 25.01 -13.61 -3.39
CA LEU A 2 24.84 -14.97 -2.89
C LEU A 2 23.46 -15.11 -2.25
N PHE A 3 22.64 -16.00 -2.81
CA PHE A 3 21.38 -16.44 -2.23
C PHE A 3 21.60 -17.70 -1.42
N THR A 4 20.97 -17.75 -0.25
CA THR A 4 21.05 -18.89 0.68
C THR A 4 19.65 -19.22 1.17
N ALA A 5 19.20 -20.45 0.95
CA ALA A 5 17.99 -20.99 1.55
C ALA A 5 18.38 -21.84 2.76
N ARG A 6 17.74 -21.64 3.92
CA ARG A 6 17.99 -22.46 5.11
C ARG A 6 17.31 -23.81 4.96
N ASN A 7 18.08 -24.89 5.01
CA ASN A 7 17.53 -26.23 4.86
C ASN A 7 16.73 -26.66 6.10
N GLU A 8 17.02 -26.10 7.28
CA GLU A 8 16.27 -26.36 8.51
C GLU A 8 14.77 -26.03 8.38
N GLU A 9 14.40 -25.07 7.54
CA GLU A 9 12.99 -24.73 7.28
C GLU A 9 12.19 -25.90 6.69
N LEU A 10 12.87 -26.85 6.04
CA LEU A 10 12.23 -28.04 5.47
C LEU A 10 11.79 -29.05 6.54
N ILE A 11 12.40 -29.02 7.73
CA ILE A 11 12.15 -30.00 8.79
C ILE A 11 11.36 -29.44 9.97
N THR A 12 11.21 -28.11 10.06
CA THR A 12 10.41 -27.45 11.09
C THR A 12 8.95 -27.92 11.02
N ASP A 13 8.41 -28.35 12.16
CA ASP A 13 7.03 -28.89 12.30
C ASP A 13 6.70 -30.06 11.36
N ARG A 14 7.73 -30.81 10.93
CA ARG A 14 7.55 -31.99 10.07
C ARG A 14 7.67 -33.30 10.84
N GLU A 15 7.03 -34.30 10.27
CA GLU A 15 7.04 -35.67 10.78
C GLU A 15 8.43 -36.27 10.65
N ARG A 16 8.89 -36.92 11.72
CA ARG A 16 10.23 -37.51 11.80
C ARG A 16 10.20 -38.89 12.43
N THR A 17 11.09 -39.75 11.96
CA THR A 17 11.36 -41.06 12.55
C THR A 17 12.87 -41.28 12.66
N PHE A 18 13.30 -42.45 13.15
CA PHE A 18 14.71 -42.78 13.34
C PHE A 18 15.03 -44.15 12.75
N LEU A 19 16.23 -44.31 12.20
CA LEU A 19 16.73 -45.60 11.75
C LEU A 19 16.93 -46.57 12.92
N THR A 20 16.58 -47.84 12.71
CA THR A 20 16.69 -48.93 13.70
C THR A 20 17.76 -49.96 13.37
N ALA A 21 18.39 -49.82 12.21
CA ALA A 21 19.57 -50.57 11.79
C ALA A 21 20.44 -49.68 10.90
N ASP A 22 21.69 -50.09 10.70
CA ASP A 22 22.58 -49.45 9.75
C ASP A 22 22.10 -49.71 8.32
N ILE A 23 22.25 -48.71 7.45
CA ILE A 23 21.91 -48.76 6.03
C ILE A 23 23.20 -48.60 5.23
N ASP A 24 23.47 -49.52 4.31
CA ASP A 24 24.63 -49.44 3.44
C ASP A 24 24.32 -48.62 2.17
N ALA A 25 25.36 -48.07 1.55
CA ALA A 25 25.20 -47.38 0.27
C ALA A 25 24.70 -48.36 -0.81
N GLY A 26 23.63 -47.97 -1.51
CA GLY A 26 22.93 -48.76 -2.52
C GLY A 26 21.68 -49.47 -2.02
N ASP A 27 21.41 -49.46 -0.70
CA ASP A 27 20.20 -50.06 -0.16
C ASP A 27 18.95 -49.27 -0.57
N THR A 28 17.88 -49.98 -0.92
CA THR A 28 16.60 -49.40 -1.35
C THR A 28 15.52 -49.47 -0.27
N GLY A 29 15.89 -49.80 0.97
CA GLY A 29 14.95 -49.92 2.08
C GLY A 29 15.51 -49.34 3.35
N LEU A 30 14.71 -48.53 4.05
CA LEU A 30 15.04 -47.96 5.35
C LEU A 30 14.25 -48.70 6.44
N THR A 31 14.95 -49.28 7.40
CA THR A 31 14.34 -49.84 8.61
C THR A 31 14.20 -48.77 9.68
N VAL A 32 12.98 -48.33 9.95
CA VAL A 32 12.66 -47.18 10.80
C VAL A 32 11.87 -47.59 12.03
N LYS A 33 11.88 -46.74 13.07
CA LYS A 33 11.20 -47.01 14.33
C LYS A 33 9.69 -47.12 14.19
N ALA A 34 9.10 -46.20 13.45
CA ALA A 34 7.69 -46.21 13.10
C ALA A 34 7.44 -45.23 11.94
N VAL A 35 6.52 -45.60 11.06
CA VAL A 35 5.83 -44.71 10.11
C VAL A 35 4.34 -45.02 10.17
N ASP A 36 3.52 -44.03 9.80
CA ASP A 36 2.08 -44.22 9.65
C ASP A 36 1.63 -43.79 8.25
N SER A 37 0.57 -44.45 7.77
CA SER A 37 0.00 -44.27 6.43
C SER A 37 -0.87 -43.02 6.27
N ILE A 38 -1.00 -42.18 7.31
CA ILE A 38 -1.76 -40.92 7.26
C ILE A 38 -0.79 -39.77 6.99
N ALA A 39 0.35 -39.78 7.68
CA ALA A 39 1.38 -38.76 7.60
C ALA A 39 2.36 -38.97 6.46
N TRP A 40 2.54 -40.21 5.98
CA TRP A 40 3.50 -40.57 4.94
C TRP A 40 2.77 -41.24 3.77
N ALA A 41 3.14 -40.89 2.55
CA ALA A 41 2.56 -41.38 1.31
C ALA A 41 3.64 -41.86 0.33
N ASP A 42 3.19 -42.53 -0.72
CA ASP A 42 4.02 -42.82 -1.89
C ASP A 42 4.46 -41.50 -2.54
N ASP A 43 5.59 -41.51 -3.25
CA ASP A 43 6.23 -40.35 -3.90
C ASP A 43 6.67 -39.21 -2.96
N ASP A 44 6.45 -39.30 -1.64
CA ASP A 44 6.93 -38.32 -0.67
C ASP A 44 8.47 -38.27 -0.65
N TRP A 45 8.98 -37.08 -0.40
CA TRP A 45 10.41 -36.83 -0.25
C TRP A 45 10.83 -36.98 1.21
N VAL A 46 12.03 -37.50 1.42
CA VAL A 46 12.60 -37.70 2.75
C VAL A 46 14.04 -37.19 2.81
N ILE A 47 14.43 -36.62 3.95
CA ILE A 47 15.82 -36.32 4.27
C ILE A 47 16.29 -37.35 5.30
N VAL A 48 17.35 -38.08 4.98
CA VAL A 48 17.98 -39.05 5.89
C VAL A 48 19.26 -38.44 6.43
N GLY A 49 19.48 -38.53 7.75
CA GLY A 49 20.60 -37.90 8.44
C GLY A 49 20.27 -36.51 9.01
N GLU A 50 21.14 -36.01 9.87
CA GLU A 50 21.02 -34.64 10.40
C GLU A 50 21.41 -33.60 9.35
N ILE A 51 20.66 -32.52 9.23
CA ILE A 51 20.98 -31.44 8.28
C ILE A 51 22.35 -30.83 8.63
N GLY A 52 23.19 -30.63 7.61
CA GLY A 52 24.58 -30.18 7.75
C GLY A 52 25.58 -31.31 8.04
N ALA A 53 25.12 -32.57 8.15
CA ALA A 53 26.02 -33.72 8.22
C ALA A 53 26.44 -34.15 6.81
N GLY A 54 27.72 -34.50 6.63
CA GLY A 54 28.26 -34.85 5.30
C GLY A 54 27.68 -36.13 4.67
N ASN A 55 26.89 -36.91 5.40
CA ASN A 55 26.16 -38.06 4.89
C ASN A 55 24.66 -37.80 4.70
N ALA A 56 24.16 -36.59 5.01
CA ALA A 56 22.74 -36.28 4.83
C ALA A 56 22.38 -36.28 3.34
N GLU A 57 21.23 -36.86 3.01
CA GLU A 57 20.77 -36.93 1.62
C GLU A 57 19.25 -36.87 1.48
N VAL A 58 18.81 -36.43 0.31
CA VAL A 58 17.40 -36.39 -0.09
C VAL A 58 17.09 -37.65 -0.90
N LEU A 59 16.08 -38.40 -0.47
CA LEU A 59 15.61 -39.61 -1.13
C LEU A 59 14.09 -39.53 -1.34
N GLN A 60 13.57 -40.39 -2.20
CA GLN A 60 12.13 -40.46 -2.47
C GLN A 60 11.58 -41.83 -2.13
N ILE A 61 10.42 -41.85 -1.49
CA ILE A 61 9.67 -43.06 -1.16
C ILE A 61 9.16 -43.71 -2.45
N ASN A 62 9.32 -45.04 -2.52
CA ASN A 62 8.92 -45.86 -3.66
C ASN A 62 7.96 -46.97 -3.21
N GLY A 63 6.67 -46.70 -3.36
CA GLY A 63 5.59 -47.60 -3.08
C GLY A 63 4.71 -47.18 -1.91
N VAL A 64 3.54 -47.82 -1.84
CA VAL A 64 2.51 -47.53 -0.84
C VAL A 64 3.02 -47.72 0.58
N ILE A 65 2.92 -46.68 1.40
CA ILE A 65 3.24 -46.75 2.83
C ILE A 65 2.13 -47.45 3.62
N THR A 66 2.52 -48.45 4.40
CA THR A 66 1.68 -49.06 5.45
C THR A 66 2.27 -48.73 6.82
N SER A 67 1.42 -48.49 7.82
CA SER A 67 1.89 -48.24 9.18
C SER A 67 2.76 -49.39 9.68
N GLY A 68 4.01 -49.11 10.03
CA GLY A 68 5.01 -50.16 10.24
C GLY A 68 6.42 -49.61 10.46
N THR A 69 7.43 -50.44 10.20
CA THR A 69 8.85 -50.18 10.51
C THR A 69 9.75 -50.19 9.27
N SER A 70 9.18 -50.06 8.07
CA SER A 70 9.93 -50.12 6.82
C SER A 70 9.44 -49.05 5.85
N ILE A 71 10.38 -48.34 5.24
CA ILE A 71 10.15 -47.45 4.11
C ILE A 71 10.94 -48.04 2.93
N VAL A 72 10.29 -48.18 1.78
CA VAL A 72 10.99 -48.49 0.53
C VAL A 72 11.28 -47.17 -0.16
N ILE A 73 12.52 -47.00 -0.60
CA ILE A 73 13.01 -45.79 -1.27
C ILE A 73 13.42 -46.11 -2.71
N ASP A 74 13.90 -45.10 -3.43
CA ASP A 74 14.42 -45.17 -4.81
C ASP A 74 13.36 -45.00 -5.92
N ASN A 75 12.35 -44.14 -5.72
CA ASN A 75 11.38 -43.85 -6.78
C ASN A 75 11.99 -42.96 -7.88
N ALA A 76 12.90 -42.06 -7.47
CA ALA A 76 13.66 -41.21 -8.37
C ALA A 76 14.73 -41.98 -9.20
N GLY A 77 14.91 -43.29 -8.97
CA GLY A 77 15.91 -44.11 -9.67
C GLY A 77 17.36 -43.69 -9.40
N SER A 78 17.64 -43.16 -8.21
CA SER A 78 18.96 -42.74 -7.74
C SER A 78 19.89 -43.91 -7.38
N GLY A 79 19.36 -45.13 -7.33
CA GLY A 79 20.11 -46.35 -7.00
C GLY A 79 20.16 -46.65 -5.50
N GLY A 80 19.13 -46.25 -4.75
CA GLY A 80 19.06 -46.40 -3.28
C GLY A 80 19.72 -45.24 -2.52
N ALA A 81 20.02 -45.47 -1.24
CA ALA A 81 20.79 -44.55 -0.41
C ALA A 81 22.20 -44.37 -0.98
N ARG A 82 22.64 -43.13 -1.21
CA ARG A 82 23.97 -42.85 -1.76
C ARG A 82 25.06 -42.97 -0.70
N TYR A 83 24.72 -42.72 0.56
CA TYR A 83 25.63 -42.78 1.69
C TYR A 83 25.21 -43.88 2.67
N ALA A 84 26.18 -44.33 3.48
CA ALA A 84 25.88 -45.21 4.59
C ALA A 84 25.36 -44.37 5.77
N HIS A 85 24.31 -44.87 6.42
CA HIS A 85 23.69 -44.23 7.58
C HIS A 85 23.73 -45.17 8.78
N SER A 86 24.07 -44.63 9.94
CA SER A 86 24.12 -45.41 11.18
C SER A 86 22.75 -45.49 11.83
N ILE A 87 22.56 -46.51 12.67
CA ILE A 87 21.41 -46.61 13.56
C ILE A 87 21.20 -45.33 14.40
N ASN A 88 19.93 -44.96 14.61
CA ASN A 88 19.46 -43.75 15.29
C ASN A 88 19.66 -42.43 14.55
N GLU A 89 20.11 -42.43 13.28
CA GLU A 89 20.01 -41.22 12.46
C GLU A 89 18.53 -40.89 12.15
N PRO A 90 18.16 -39.61 12.09
CA PRO A 90 16.79 -39.21 11.83
C PRO A 90 16.43 -39.36 10.34
N VAL A 91 15.13 -39.55 10.11
CA VAL A 91 14.51 -39.51 8.78
C VAL A 91 13.35 -38.53 8.86
N TYR A 92 13.45 -37.41 8.12
CA TYR A 92 12.45 -36.36 8.08
C TYR A 92 11.61 -36.50 6.81
N ARG A 93 10.29 -36.40 6.92
CA ARG A 93 9.41 -36.24 5.76
C ARG A 93 9.44 -34.78 5.31
N VAL A 94 9.66 -34.54 4.02
CA VAL A 94 9.68 -33.19 3.44
C VAL A 94 8.78 -33.09 2.23
N ASP A 95 8.12 -31.94 2.07
CA ASP A 95 7.23 -31.71 0.92
C ASP A 95 8.00 -31.27 -0.33
N PHE A 96 9.25 -30.81 -0.18
CA PHE A 96 10.01 -30.16 -1.24
C PHE A 96 11.42 -30.74 -1.35
N ASN A 97 11.91 -30.85 -2.58
CA ASN A 97 13.22 -31.42 -2.91
C ASN A 97 14.12 -30.45 -3.69
N GLN A 98 13.59 -29.29 -4.10
CA GLN A 98 14.32 -28.27 -4.84
C GLN A 98 14.12 -26.88 -4.24
N VAL A 99 15.10 -26.00 -4.47
CA VAL A 99 15.04 -24.57 -4.18
C VAL A 99 15.07 -23.81 -5.50
N GLU A 100 14.06 -22.98 -5.72
CA GLU A 100 13.99 -22.05 -6.85
C GLU A 100 14.50 -20.68 -6.42
N PHE A 101 15.45 -20.15 -7.19
CA PHE A 101 15.98 -18.80 -7.07
C PHE A 101 15.45 -17.96 -8.23
N SER A 102 14.80 -16.86 -7.91
CA SER A 102 14.07 -16.00 -8.85
C SER A 102 14.42 -14.54 -8.63
N ARG A 103 14.08 -13.67 -9.59
CA ARG A 103 14.29 -12.22 -9.50
C ARG A 103 13.18 -11.41 -10.12
N ASN A 104 13.10 -10.14 -9.72
CA ASN A 104 12.30 -9.11 -10.37
C ASN A 104 12.99 -7.75 -10.31
N THR A 105 12.59 -6.81 -11.15
CA THR A 105 13.08 -5.43 -11.12
C THR A 105 12.47 -4.62 -9.99
N THR A 106 11.26 -4.97 -9.56
CA THR A 106 10.52 -4.37 -8.45
C THR A 106 10.31 -5.39 -7.33
N ASP A 107 10.02 -4.92 -6.12
CA ASP A 107 9.71 -5.78 -4.97
C ASP A 107 8.30 -6.35 -5.09
N THR A 108 8.09 -7.23 -6.07
CA THR A 108 6.82 -7.92 -6.30
C THR A 108 7.07 -9.34 -6.78
N THR A 109 6.25 -10.26 -6.28
CA THR A 109 6.26 -11.67 -6.66
C THR A 109 5.52 -11.91 -7.98
N SER A 110 4.83 -10.90 -8.53
CA SER A 110 4.17 -10.98 -9.83
C SER A 110 5.17 -10.76 -10.97
N GLY A 111 5.22 -11.69 -11.93
CA GLY A 111 6.11 -11.58 -13.09
C GLY A 111 7.59 -11.88 -12.81
N VAL A 112 7.89 -12.58 -11.72
CA VAL A 112 9.26 -12.99 -11.39
C VAL A 112 9.89 -13.88 -12.47
N SER A 113 11.18 -13.69 -12.73
CA SER A 113 11.98 -14.49 -13.64
C SER A 113 12.84 -15.49 -12.85
N VAL A 114 12.75 -16.77 -13.20
CA VAL A 114 13.56 -17.82 -12.57
C VAL A 114 15.01 -17.71 -13.03
N LEU A 115 15.95 -17.68 -12.09
CA LEU A 115 17.39 -17.71 -12.33
C LEU A 115 17.93 -19.13 -12.33
N ALA A 116 17.56 -19.91 -11.32
CA ALA A 116 18.03 -21.27 -11.13
C ALA A 116 17.03 -22.10 -10.32
N THR A 117 17.11 -23.42 -10.48
CA THR A 117 16.45 -24.37 -9.60
C THR A 117 17.47 -25.44 -9.23
N ASN A 118 17.85 -25.48 -7.96
CA ASN A 118 18.85 -26.41 -7.46
C ASN A 118 18.15 -27.48 -6.60
N GLY A 119 18.67 -28.70 -6.61
CA GLY A 119 18.27 -29.70 -5.60
C GLY A 119 18.65 -29.21 -4.21
N VAL A 120 17.85 -29.58 -3.20
CA VAL A 120 18.18 -29.33 -1.79
C VAL A 120 19.49 -30.06 -1.48
N GLN A 121 20.41 -29.35 -0.82
CA GLN A 121 21.73 -29.84 -0.42
C GLN A 121 21.77 -30.02 1.10
N PRO A 122 21.22 -31.13 1.66
CA PRO A 122 21.06 -31.29 3.10
C PRO A 122 22.38 -31.54 3.84
N ASP A 123 23.48 -31.74 3.12
CA ASP A 123 24.84 -31.89 3.66
C ASP A 123 25.44 -30.59 4.20
N ASP A 124 24.82 -29.45 3.88
CA ASP A 124 25.10 -28.12 4.45
C ASP A 124 23.81 -27.57 5.11
N LEU A 125 23.96 -26.57 5.97
CA LEU A 125 22.81 -25.86 6.57
C LEU A 125 22.05 -25.03 5.52
N PHE A 126 22.69 -24.72 4.39
CA PHE A 126 22.12 -23.87 3.36
C PHE A 126 22.28 -24.46 1.95
N THR A 127 21.20 -24.40 1.17
CA THR A 127 21.29 -24.54 -0.29
C THR A 127 21.63 -23.18 -0.89
N ARG A 128 22.69 -23.11 -1.72
CA ARG A 128 23.28 -21.83 -2.17
C ARG A 128 23.17 -21.64 -3.69
N PHE A 129 23.03 -20.39 -4.10
CA PHE A 129 23.13 -19.98 -5.51
C PHE A 129 23.78 -18.59 -5.61
N GLU A 130 24.73 -18.44 -6.53
CA GLU A 130 25.39 -17.16 -6.78
C GLU A 130 24.95 -16.58 -8.13
N ASP A 131 24.28 -15.42 -8.09
CA ASP A 131 24.00 -14.64 -9.30
C ASP A 131 25.16 -13.65 -9.54
N THR A 132 25.89 -13.86 -10.63
CA THR A 132 26.99 -12.97 -11.08
C THR A 132 26.58 -12.05 -12.23
N ALA A 133 25.40 -12.24 -12.82
CA ALA A 133 24.95 -11.50 -13.99
C ALA A 133 24.27 -10.17 -13.63
N ASN A 134 23.63 -10.11 -12.45
CA ASN A 134 22.78 -8.99 -12.09
C ASN A 134 23.28 -8.21 -10.87
N THR A 135 23.11 -6.89 -10.91
CA THR A 135 23.56 -5.95 -9.86
C THR A 135 22.45 -5.08 -9.30
N THR A 136 21.23 -5.16 -9.83
CA THR A 136 20.07 -4.33 -9.45
C THR A 136 18.78 -5.16 -9.44
N GLY A 137 17.79 -4.74 -8.66
CA GLY A 137 16.49 -5.41 -8.52
C GLY A 137 16.37 -6.15 -7.19
N PHE A 138 15.45 -7.11 -7.15
CA PHE A 138 15.14 -7.94 -5.98
C PHE A 138 15.22 -9.43 -6.35
N GLY A 139 15.79 -10.23 -5.46
CA GLY A 139 15.82 -11.69 -5.55
C GLY A 139 14.79 -12.31 -4.62
N PHE A 140 14.26 -13.46 -5.02
CA PHE A 140 13.25 -14.23 -4.28
C PHE A 140 13.66 -15.69 -4.23
N ILE A 141 13.37 -16.35 -3.13
CA ILE A 141 13.67 -17.76 -2.91
C ILE A 141 12.35 -18.47 -2.58
N ARG A 142 12.14 -19.68 -3.11
CA ARG A 142 11.06 -20.56 -2.68
C ARG A 142 11.46 -22.02 -2.81
N PHE A 143 10.81 -22.89 -2.05
CA PHE A 143 10.93 -24.33 -2.21
C PHE A 143 9.96 -24.85 -3.26
N LYS A 144 10.38 -25.90 -3.96
CA LYS A 144 9.66 -26.53 -5.05
C LYS A 144 9.71 -28.04 -4.89
N ASN A 145 8.59 -28.69 -5.19
CA ASN A 145 8.52 -30.13 -5.39
C ASN A 145 8.59 -30.41 -6.90
N SER A 146 9.54 -31.23 -7.34
CA SER A 146 9.73 -31.56 -8.76
C SER A 146 8.59 -32.35 -9.37
N ASP A 147 7.89 -33.16 -8.58
CA ASP A 147 6.95 -34.18 -9.08
C ASP A 147 5.51 -33.67 -9.03
N SER A 148 5.11 -33.10 -7.90
CA SER A 148 3.78 -32.50 -7.74
C SER A 148 3.67 -31.11 -8.37
N GLY A 149 4.81 -30.46 -8.65
CA GLY A 149 4.86 -29.06 -9.08
C GLY A 149 4.39 -28.08 -8.00
N ALA A 150 4.28 -28.51 -6.74
CA ALA A 150 3.92 -27.65 -5.62
C ALA A 150 5.06 -26.68 -5.28
N PHE A 151 4.68 -25.50 -4.79
CA PHE A 151 5.62 -24.44 -4.40
C PHE A 151 5.30 -23.96 -2.98
N SER A 152 6.34 -23.59 -2.23
CA SER A 152 6.16 -22.77 -1.03
C SER A 152 5.82 -21.33 -1.41
N ALA A 153 5.45 -20.54 -0.40
CA ALA A 153 5.43 -19.08 -0.54
C ALA A 153 6.84 -18.58 -0.93
N TYR A 154 6.88 -17.46 -1.64
CA TYR A 154 8.13 -16.73 -1.88
C TYR A 154 8.64 -16.13 -0.57
N SER A 155 9.96 -16.06 -0.45
CA SER A 155 10.62 -15.18 0.51
C SER A 155 10.27 -13.71 0.23
N ASP A 156 10.57 -12.84 1.18
CA ASP A 156 10.60 -11.41 0.91
C ASP A 156 11.64 -11.06 -0.17
N GLY A 157 11.44 -9.90 -0.82
CA GLY A 157 12.36 -9.38 -1.81
C GLY A 157 13.71 -9.03 -1.18
N ILE A 158 14.75 -9.70 -1.66
CA ILE A 158 16.12 -9.45 -1.21
C ILE A 158 16.79 -8.49 -2.21
N PRO A 159 17.02 -7.22 -1.85
CA PRO A 159 17.56 -6.23 -2.78
C PRO A 159 19.02 -6.51 -3.14
N TYR A 160 19.35 -6.48 -4.44
CA TYR A 160 20.72 -6.67 -4.93
C TYR A 160 21.68 -5.56 -4.47
N THR A 161 21.16 -4.36 -4.23
CA THR A 161 21.91 -3.22 -3.71
C THR A 161 22.13 -3.28 -2.19
N GLY A 162 21.59 -4.31 -1.53
CA GLY A 162 21.52 -4.39 -0.08
C GLY A 162 20.38 -3.57 0.51
N TYR A 163 20.10 -3.81 1.79
CA TYR A 163 19.03 -3.14 2.52
C TYR A 163 19.45 -1.70 2.89
N PRO A 164 18.61 -0.68 2.59
CA PRO A 164 18.88 0.69 3.01
C PRO A 164 18.96 0.82 4.54
N ALA A 165 19.56 1.92 5.02
CA ALA A 165 19.72 2.19 6.46
C ALA A 165 18.39 2.20 7.23
N THR A 166 17.32 2.57 6.53
CA THR A 166 15.95 2.67 7.04
C THR A 166 15.19 1.35 7.02
N SER A 167 15.75 0.25 6.49
CA SER A 167 15.07 -1.05 6.51
C SER A 167 15.09 -1.66 7.90
N LEU A 168 13.94 -2.20 8.31
CA LEU A 168 13.76 -2.89 9.60
C LEU A 168 14.83 -3.96 9.85
N GLY A 169 15.06 -4.85 8.88
CA GLY A 169 16.08 -5.90 9.00
C GLY A 169 17.53 -5.40 9.09
N ARG A 170 17.82 -4.15 8.69
CA ARG A 170 19.14 -3.53 8.94
C ARG A 170 19.19 -2.91 10.34
N MET A 171 18.12 -2.29 10.80
CA MET A 171 18.02 -1.77 12.17
C MET A 171 18.12 -2.89 13.21
N ILE A 172 17.41 -4.02 13.00
CA ILE A 172 17.51 -5.21 13.86
C ILE A 172 18.95 -5.72 13.91
N ARG A 173 19.62 -5.90 12.76
CA ARG A 173 21.04 -6.31 12.72
C ARG A 173 21.96 -5.32 13.43
N MET A 174 21.67 -4.02 13.35
CA MET A 174 22.44 -3.01 14.07
C MET A 174 22.26 -3.12 15.59
N VAL A 175 21.05 -3.33 16.07
CA VAL A 175 20.74 -3.53 17.50
C VAL A 175 21.40 -4.81 18.01
N ARG A 176 21.21 -5.94 17.32
CA ARG A 176 21.86 -7.23 17.65
C ARG A 176 23.37 -7.12 17.77
N ARG A 177 24.01 -6.41 16.84
CA ARG A 177 25.45 -6.14 16.88
C ARG A 177 25.88 -5.27 18.07
N HIS A 178 25.07 -4.30 18.49
CA HIS A 178 25.38 -3.48 19.67
C HIS A 178 25.19 -4.25 20.98
N LEU A 179 24.20 -5.16 21.01
CA LEU A 179 23.91 -6.02 22.16
C LEU A 179 24.81 -7.27 22.23
N ASN A 180 25.57 -7.55 21.17
CA ASN A 180 26.40 -8.73 21.03
C ASN A 180 25.60 -10.05 21.13
N GLU A 181 24.40 -10.05 20.55
CA GLU A 181 23.42 -11.16 20.49
C GLU A 181 23.26 -11.61 19.02
N PRO A 182 24.23 -12.36 18.47
CA PRO A 182 24.21 -12.75 17.06
C PRO A 182 23.08 -13.74 16.72
N ASP A 183 22.74 -14.60 17.68
CA ASP A 183 21.67 -15.59 17.59
C ASP A 183 20.52 -15.17 18.51
N VAL A 184 19.28 -15.56 18.20
CA VAL A 184 18.03 -15.12 18.88
C VAL A 184 17.89 -15.76 20.27
N ASP A 185 18.92 -15.66 21.10
CA ASP A 185 19.03 -16.41 22.34
C ASP A 185 18.25 -15.74 23.48
N ASN A 186 18.39 -14.43 23.64
CA ASN A 186 17.81 -13.70 24.78
C ASN A 186 16.76 -12.65 24.38
N ILE A 187 16.85 -12.08 23.18
CA ILE A 187 15.98 -11.01 22.70
C ILE A 187 15.43 -11.40 21.34
N THR A 188 14.10 -11.46 21.26
CA THR A 188 13.41 -11.81 20.03
C THR A 188 13.44 -10.64 19.05
N ASP A 189 13.29 -10.92 17.75
CA ASP A 189 13.15 -9.84 16.77
C ASP A 189 11.90 -8.99 17.05
N GLN A 190 10.84 -9.59 17.60
CA GLN A 190 9.62 -8.89 17.98
C GLN A 190 9.89 -7.83 19.06
N ASP A 191 10.65 -8.17 20.11
CA ASP A 191 11.00 -7.21 21.17
C ASP A 191 11.74 -5.99 20.61
N ILE A 192 12.63 -6.22 19.63
CA ILE A 192 13.37 -5.14 18.97
C ILE A 192 12.45 -4.28 18.10
N ILE A 193 11.49 -4.89 17.40
CA ILE A 193 10.51 -4.21 16.55
C ILE A 193 9.60 -3.32 17.40
N GLU A 194 9.08 -3.86 18.50
CA GLU A 194 8.22 -3.11 19.43
C GLU A 194 8.93 -1.88 19.97
N GLU A 195 10.15 -2.04 20.48
CA GLU A 195 10.92 -0.93 21.04
C GLU A 195 11.30 0.12 19.98
N LEU A 196 11.59 -0.32 18.75
CA LEU A 196 11.88 0.59 17.65
C LEU A 196 10.65 1.43 17.27
N ASN A 197 9.46 0.81 17.23
CA ASN A 197 8.20 1.49 16.99
C ASN A 197 7.86 2.46 18.13
N GLU A 198 8.13 2.09 19.39
CA GLU A 198 7.98 2.99 20.54
C GLU A 198 8.86 4.24 20.39
N LYS A 199 10.14 4.05 20.07
CA LYS A 199 11.09 5.17 19.89
C LYS A 199 10.72 6.06 18.71
N GLN A 200 10.18 5.49 17.64
CA GLN A 200 9.69 6.27 16.51
C GLN A 200 8.51 7.17 16.92
N ARG A 201 7.57 6.66 17.72
CA ARG A 201 6.48 7.45 18.30
C ARG A 201 6.98 8.52 19.27
N ASP A 202 7.94 8.18 20.14
CA ASP A 202 8.55 9.14 21.06
C ASP A 202 9.14 10.33 20.29
N VAL A 203 9.96 10.06 19.27
CA VAL A 203 10.56 11.10 18.42
C VAL A 203 9.49 11.93 17.70
N ALA A 204 8.41 11.30 17.23
CA ALA A 204 7.29 12.01 16.62
C ALA A 204 6.60 12.95 17.62
N HIS A 205 6.53 12.58 18.90
CA HIS A 205 5.86 13.34 19.96
C HIS A 205 6.74 14.40 20.62
N GLU A 206 8.07 14.25 20.60
CA GLU A 206 9.02 15.22 21.18
C GLU A 206 8.87 16.62 20.60
N ARG A 207 8.62 16.70 19.29
CA ARG A 207 8.53 17.97 18.56
C ARG A 207 7.67 17.83 17.31
N LEU A 208 7.13 18.96 16.86
CA LEU A 208 6.57 19.10 15.52
C LEU A 208 7.66 19.07 14.47
N TRP A 209 7.77 17.92 13.81
CA TRP A 209 8.65 17.71 12.66
C TRP A 209 7.89 17.94 11.35
N PRO A 210 8.44 18.72 10.40
CA PRO A 210 7.78 18.96 9.12
C PRO A 210 7.45 17.69 8.32
N PHE A 211 8.23 16.63 8.49
CA PHE A 211 8.01 15.35 7.80
C PHE A 211 6.91 14.48 8.43
N TYR A 212 6.41 14.85 9.61
CA TYR A 212 5.19 14.27 10.19
C TYR A 212 3.97 15.18 10.00
N GLU A 213 4.08 16.23 9.20
CA GLU A 213 2.93 17.07 8.85
C GLU A 213 2.22 16.48 7.64
N THR A 214 0.90 16.38 7.74
CA THR A 214 0.03 15.99 6.63
C THR A 214 -1.04 17.07 6.43
N ILE A 215 -1.33 17.37 5.16
CA ILE A 215 -2.40 18.28 4.79
C ILE A 215 -3.66 17.45 4.60
N ARG A 216 -4.71 17.85 5.31
CA ARG A 216 -6.05 17.31 5.17
C ARG A 216 -7.00 18.44 4.82
N SER A 217 -8.15 18.09 4.28
CA SER A 217 -9.20 19.07 4.04
C SER A 217 -10.58 18.58 4.45
N ASP A 218 -11.57 19.45 4.32
CA ASP A 218 -13.01 19.15 4.40
C ASP A 218 -13.77 20.26 3.66
N SER A 219 -15.07 20.10 3.49
CA SER A 219 -15.93 21.11 2.85
C SER A 219 -16.87 21.74 3.89
N THR A 220 -16.97 23.06 3.92
CA THR A 220 -17.95 23.75 4.76
C THR A 220 -19.37 23.38 4.36
N VAL A 221 -20.24 23.30 5.36
CA VAL A 221 -21.68 23.07 5.17
C VAL A 221 -22.44 24.16 5.91
N LEU A 222 -23.45 24.72 5.24
CA LEU A 222 -24.31 25.76 5.80
C LEU A 222 -24.84 25.37 7.18
N ASN A 223 -24.68 26.27 8.15
CA ASN A 223 -25.10 26.08 9.54
C ASN A 223 -24.46 24.88 10.28
N GLN A 224 -23.43 24.23 9.71
CA GLN A 224 -22.75 23.12 10.35
C GLN A 224 -21.62 23.64 11.25
N LYS A 225 -21.70 23.24 12.52
CA LYS A 225 -20.73 23.64 13.54
C LYS A 225 -19.49 22.76 13.58
N ARG A 226 -19.64 21.47 13.30
CA ARG A 226 -18.67 20.42 13.62
C ARG A 226 -18.28 19.66 12.36
N TYR A 227 -16.98 19.49 12.17
CA TYR A 227 -16.39 18.79 11.02
C TYR A 227 -15.52 17.66 11.54
N THR A 228 -15.57 16.51 10.88
CA THR A 228 -14.82 15.33 11.33
C THR A 228 -13.36 15.53 10.99
N ILE A 229 -12.49 15.27 11.96
CA ILE A 229 -11.06 15.14 11.70
C ILE A 229 -10.76 13.65 11.55
N ASP A 230 -9.91 13.29 10.59
CA ASP A 230 -9.42 11.92 10.45
C ASP A 230 -8.93 11.35 11.78
N ASP A 231 -9.24 10.07 12.02
CA ASP A 231 -9.08 9.40 13.33
C ASP A 231 -7.64 9.40 13.87
N ASN A 232 -6.65 9.67 13.02
CA ASN A 232 -5.22 9.70 13.36
C ASN A 232 -4.70 11.07 13.83
N VAL A 233 -5.57 12.07 13.98
CA VAL A 233 -5.16 13.39 14.51
C VAL A 233 -5.42 13.46 16.01
N VAL A 234 -4.36 13.39 16.81
CA VAL A 234 -4.46 13.56 18.26
C VAL A 234 -5.06 14.93 18.59
N VAL A 235 -6.05 14.95 19.49
CA VAL A 235 -6.73 16.15 20.00
C VAL A 235 -5.71 17.23 20.38
N GLY A 236 -5.76 18.38 19.69
CA GLY A 236 -4.89 19.53 19.96
C GLY A 236 -3.71 19.74 18.99
N LYS A 237 -3.50 18.87 17.99
CA LYS A 237 -2.39 18.99 17.03
C LYS A 237 -2.77 19.46 15.60
N ALA A 238 -3.94 20.07 15.41
CA ALA A 238 -4.18 20.86 14.18
C ALA A 238 -3.47 22.21 14.31
N HIS A 239 -2.44 22.43 13.49
CA HIS A 239 -1.54 23.57 13.65
C HIS A 239 -2.11 24.83 13.05
N THR A 240 -2.56 24.71 11.80
CA THR A 240 -3.17 25.74 11.00
C THR A 240 -4.48 25.20 10.47
N ILE A 241 -5.53 26.01 10.57
CA ILE A 241 -6.83 25.75 9.95
C ILE A 241 -7.12 26.98 9.12
N THR A 242 -7.35 26.78 7.83
CA THR A 242 -7.82 27.83 6.92
C THR A 242 -9.20 27.46 6.41
N VAL A 243 -10.03 28.48 6.21
CA VAL A 243 -11.31 28.39 5.49
C VAL A 243 -11.24 29.44 4.40
N ASP A 244 -11.58 29.11 3.16
CA ASP A 244 -11.50 30.05 2.02
C ASP A 244 -10.11 30.71 1.88
N SER A 245 -9.05 29.93 2.11
CA SER A 245 -7.65 30.40 2.15
C SER A 245 -7.35 31.45 3.23
N GLN A 246 -8.28 31.73 4.15
CA GLN A 246 -8.07 32.64 5.28
C GLN A 246 -7.68 31.86 6.54
N PRO A 247 -6.61 32.25 7.25
CA PRO A 247 -6.22 31.61 8.50
C PRO A 247 -7.24 31.90 9.60
N MET A 248 -7.66 30.85 10.30
CA MET A 248 -8.61 30.96 11.41
C MET A 248 -7.90 31.25 12.73
N ALA A 249 -8.47 32.16 13.52
CA ALA A 249 -7.98 32.42 14.87
C ALA A 249 -8.30 31.23 15.80
N LYS A 250 -7.32 30.77 16.57
CA LYS A 250 -7.54 29.69 17.54
C LYS A 250 -8.45 30.16 18.67
N ILE A 251 -9.39 29.32 19.06
CA ILE A 251 -10.31 29.60 20.16
C ILE A 251 -10.51 28.37 21.04
N ASP A 252 -10.50 28.59 22.36
CA ASP A 252 -10.74 27.54 23.34
C ASP A 252 -12.23 27.28 23.55
N GLN A 253 -12.56 26.09 24.08
CA GLN A 253 -13.93 25.64 24.26
C GLN A 253 -14.75 26.57 25.17
N ASP A 254 -14.19 27.02 26.29
CA ASP A 254 -14.89 27.90 27.23
C ASP A 254 -15.29 29.21 26.57
N ARG A 255 -14.42 29.76 25.72
CA ARG A 255 -14.68 30.98 24.97
C ARG A 255 -15.74 30.76 23.89
N ILE A 256 -15.71 29.63 23.19
CA ILE A 256 -16.80 29.22 22.27
C ILE A 256 -18.14 29.08 23.01
N ASN A 257 -18.14 28.48 24.21
CA ASN A 257 -19.35 28.25 24.99
C ASN A 257 -19.95 29.57 25.52
N MET A 258 -19.10 30.50 25.97
CA MET A 258 -19.51 31.85 26.37
C MET A 258 -20.07 32.67 25.21
N LEU A 259 -19.45 32.59 24.02
CA LEU A 259 -19.91 33.29 22.82
C LEU A 259 -21.24 32.73 22.27
N ASN A 260 -21.57 31.48 22.57
CA ASN A 260 -22.80 30.80 22.13
C ASN A 260 -23.94 30.84 23.16
N TRP A 261 -23.80 31.61 24.24
CA TRP A 261 -24.80 31.59 25.32
C TRP A 261 -26.16 32.22 24.94
N ASP A 262 -26.27 32.96 23.82
CA ASP A 262 -27.54 33.64 23.48
C ASP A 262 -27.90 33.80 21.98
N THR A 263 -27.14 33.29 21.00
CA THR A 263 -27.61 33.28 19.58
C THR A 263 -26.71 32.44 18.67
N LEU A 264 -27.30 31.58 17.84
CA LEU A 264 -26.59 30.91 16.74
C LEU A 264 -26.35 31.95 15.63
N ARG A 265 -25.19 32.61 15.68
CA ARG A 265 -24.78 33.57 14.65
C ARG A 265 -24.23 32.84 13.43
N THR A 266 -24.74 33.22 12.26
CA THR A 266 -24.39 32.61 10.97
C THR A 266 -23.73 33.69 10.11
N GLU A 267 -22.42 33.57 9.90
CA GLU A 267 -21.52 34.52 9.22
C GLU A 267 -20.29 33.75 8.72
N ASP A 268 -19.37 34.42 8.03
CA ASP A 268 -18.11 33.80 7.62
C ASP A 268 -17.28 33.42 8.86
N PRO A 269 -16.79 32.17 8.96
CA PRO A 269 -16.00 31.73 10.11
C PRO A 269 -14.75 32.60 10.30
N THR A 270 -14.48 32.97 11.55
CA THR A 270 -13.27 33.73 11.91
C THR A 270 -12.42 33.00 12.95
N HIS A 271 -13.01 32.05 13.66
CA HIS A 271 -12.36 31.30 14.72
C HIS A 271 -12.58 29.81 14.52
N ALA A 272 -11.53 29.03 14.82
CA ALA A 272 -11.56 27.57 14.79
C ALA A 272 -10.97 26.99 16.08
N GLY A 273 -11.62 25.95 16.61
CA GLY A 273 -11.13 25.15 17.72
C GLY A 273 -11.19 23.67 17.40
N VAL A 274 -10.41 22.84 18.08
CA VAL A 274 -10.44 21.37 17.94
C VAL A 274 -10.93 20.76 19.24
N TRP A 275 -11.96 19.92 19.15
CA TRP A 275 -12.57 19.27 20.31
C TRP A 275 -13.21 17.92 19.95
N ASN A 276 -13.01 16.88 20.77
CA ASN A 276 -13.54 15.53 20.53
C ASN A 276 -13.32 15.04 19.08
N ASN A 277 -12.08 15.17 18.58
CA ASN A 277 -11.70 14.81 17.20
C ASN A 277 -12.48 15.55 16.09
N ARG A 278 -12.95 16.76 16.38
CA ARG A 278 -13.70 17.58 15.43
C ARG A 278 -13.20 19.00 15.38
N ILE A 279 -13.18 19.59 14.19
CA ILE A 279 -13.00 21.03 14.02
C ILE A 279 -14.35 21.70 14.31
N ILE A 280 -14.29 22.78 15.07
CA ILE A 280 -15.45 23.59 15.43
C ILE A 280 -15.20 25.01 14.97
N PHE A 281 -16.15 25.57 14.21
CA PHE A 281 -16.11 26.96 13.77
C PHE A 281 -17.01 27.88 14.59
N TYR A 282 -16.59 29.15 14.64
CA TYR A 282 -17.40 30.26 15.11
C TYR A 282 -17.09 31.54 14.29
N PRO A 283 -18.10 32.29 13.84
CA PRO A 283 -19.53 31.95 13.74
C PRO A 283 -19.82 30.69 12.89
N LEU A 284 -21.08 30.26 12.81
CA LEU A 284 -21.45 29.15 11.92
C LEU A 284 -21.33 29.58 10.45
N PRO A 285 -20.83 28.73 9.55
CA PRO A 285 -20.72 29.05 8.13
C PRO A 285 -22.05 29.52 7.54
N SER A 286 -22.00 30.67 6.86
CA SER A 286 -23.12 31.34 6.19
C SER A 286 -23.51 30.70 4.85
N SER A 287 -22.65 29.84 4.32
CA SER A 287 -22.79 29.11 3.06
C SER A 287 -22.10 27.75 3.18
N SER A 288 -22.38 26.87 2.21
CA SER A 288 -21.59 25.64 2.03
C SER A 288 -20.49 25.90 1.01
N ALA A 289 -19.49 25.03 0.97
CA ALA A 289 -18.40 25.11 0.01
C ALA A 289 -18.94 25.18 -1.44
N SER A 290 -18.21 25.89 -2.30
CA SER A 290 -18.49 25.96 -3.73
C SER A 290 -18.56 24.56 -4.34
N ALA A 291 -19.54 24.32 -5.21
CA ALA A 291 -19.67 23.07 -5.92
C ALA A 291 -20.18 23.31 -7.33
N ASP A 292 -19.75 22.46 -8.25
CA ASP A 292 -20.15 22.46 -9.65
C ASP A 292 -20.13 21.02 -10.18
N THR A 293 -20.31 20.80 -11.48
CA THR A 293 -20.38 19.48 -12.11
C THR A 293 -19.27 19.31 -13.15
N LEU A 294 -18.81 18.07 -13.32
CA LEU A 294 -17.87 17.73 -14.39
C LEU A 294 -18.50 17.98 -15.77
N ASP A 295 -17.78 18.68 -16.64
CA ASP A 295 -18.09 18.81 -18.07
C ASP A 295 -17.27 17.77 -18.84
N GLY A 296 -17.82 16.56 -18.90
CA GLY A 296 -17.22 15.39 -19.52
C GLY A 296 -16.68 14.35 -18.54
N ALA A 297 -16.67 13.09 -18.98
CA ALA A 297 -16.10 12.00 -18.22
C ALA A 297 -14.57 12.10 -18.14
N ILE A 298 -14.00 11.76 -16.98
CA ILE A 298 -12.56 11.83 -16.72
C ILE A 298 -11.97 10.45 -16.37
N SER A 299 -10.72 10.23 -16.77
CA SER A 299 -9.95 9.04 -16.39
C SER A 299 -9.10 9.28 -15.14
N ALA A 300 -8.54 8.22 -14.55
CA ALA A 300 -7.69 8.32 -13.35
C ALA A 300 -6.32 9.00 -13.61
N SER A 301 -5.94 9.23 -14.88
CA SER A 301 -4.64 9.77 -15.25
C SER A 301 -4.68 11.21 -15.77
N VAL A 302 -5.84 11.86 -15.78
CA VAL A 302 -5.94 13.25 -16.28
C VAL A 302 -5.30 14.22 -15.29
N THR A 303 -4.60 15.22 -15.81
CA THR A 303 -3.98 16.32 -15.06
C THR A 303 -4.72 17.65 -15.24
N THR A 304 -5.76 17.66 -16.07
CA THR A 304 -6.68 18.78 -16.29
C THR A 304 -8.11 18.25 -16.22
N ILE A 305 -9.00 19.00 -15.59
CA ILE A 305 -10.42 18.61 -15.40
C ILE A 305 -11.30 19.79 -15.76
N MET A 306 -12.28 19.58 -16.64
CA MET A 306 -13.28 20.60 -16.98
C MET A 306 -14.52 20.48 -16.11
N LEU A 307 -15.03 21.63 -15.67
CA LEU A 307 -16.29 21.78 -14.93
C LEU A 307 -17.29 22.60 -15.77
N ASP A 308 -18.58 22.55 -15.42
CA ASP A 308 -19.60 23.40 -16.05
C ASP A 308 -19.41 24.88 -15.68
N ASP A 309 -18.87 25.20 -14.51
CA ASP A 309 -18.33 26.50 -14.14
C ASP A 309 -17.20 26.37 -13.08
N VAL A 310 -16.22 27.27 -13.17
CA VAL A 310 -15.10 27.39 -12.21
C VAL A 310 -15.08 28.74 -11.51
N SER A 311 -16.01 29.64 -11.81
CA SER A 311 -16.01 31.02 -11.32
C SER A 311 -16.07 31.13 -9.79
N ALA A 312 -16.65 30.13 -9.12
CA ALA A 312 -16.78 30.05 -7.67
C ALA A 312 -15.62 29.31 -6.97
N PHE A 313 -14.72 28.66 -7.72
CA PHE A 313 -13.59 27.90 -7.18
C PHE A 313 -12.40 28.82 -6.92
N ARG A 314 -11.58 28.48 -5.92
CA ARG A 314 -10.34 29.21 -5.59
C ARG A 314 -9.12 28.41 -5.95
N ALA A 315 -8.05 29.06 -6.41
CA ALA A 315 -6.78 28.40 -6.73
C ALA A 315 -5.61 29.00 -5.94
N PRO A 316 -4.60 28.20 -5.56
CA PRO A 316 -4.61 26.73 -5.58
C PRO A 316 -5.62 26.18 -4.56
N GLY A 317 -6.17 25.01 -4.84
CA GLY A 317 -7.27 24.45 -4.04
C GLY A 317 -7.31 22.94 -4.03
N ARG A 318 -8.29 22.41 -3.31
CA ARG A 318 -8.63 20.99 -3.26
C ARG A 318 -10.11 20.83 -3.54
N ALA A 319 -10.49 19.70 -4.12
CA ALA A 319 -11.88 19.37 -4.35
C ALA A 319 -12.14 17.88 -4.10
N LEU A 320 -13.40 17.54 -3.89
CA LEU A 320 -13.92 16.20 -3.75
C LEU A 320 -14.76 15.86 -4.98
N ILE A 321 -14.46 14.74 -5.62
CA ILE A 321 -15.25 14.16 -6.71
C ILE A 321 -15.69 12.77 -6.25
N ASP A 322 -17.01 12.58 -6.05
CA ASP A 322 -17.57 11.40 -5.37
C ASP A 322 -16.94 11.13 -3.99
N SER A 323 -15.88 10.32 -3.94
CA SER A 323 -15.09 9.98 -2.75
C SER A 323 -13.59 10.16 -2.97
N GLU A 324 -13.18 10.72 -4.10
CA GLU A 324 -11.79 11.01 -4.43
C GLU A 324 -11.45 12.46 -4.08
N VAL A 325 -10.34 12.66 -3.37
CA VAL A 325 -9.79 13.98 -3.09
C VAL A 325 -8.72 14.32 -4.12
N ILE A 326 -8.86 15.50 -4.72
CA ILE A 326 -7.91 16.06 -5.69
C ILE A 326 -7.34 17.40 -5.21
N SER A 327 -6.16 17.77 -5.69
CA SER A 327 -5.66 19.15 -5.63
C SER A 327 -5.57 19.73 -7.04
N TYR A 328 -5.55 21.06 -7.15
CA TYR A 328 -5.30 21.76 -8.39
C TYR A 328 -4.54 23.06 -8.10
N GLU A 329 -3.67 23.46 -9.02
CA GLU A 329 -2.79 24.61 -8.84
C GLU A 329 -3.41 25.90 -9.36
N ASN A 330 -4.16 25.82 -10.45
CA ASN A 330 -4.69 26.98 -11.15
C ASN A 330 -6.06 26.70 -11.79
N LEU A 331 -6.72 27.77 -12.21
CA LEU A 331 -7.95 27.74 -13.01
C LEU A 331 -7.64 28.35 -14.37
N LEU A 332 -7.72 27.56 -15.43
CA LEU A 332 -7.61 28.10 -16.78
C LEU A 332 -8.91 28.80 -17.12
N THR A 333 -8.80 30.09 -17.40
CA THR A 333 -9.94 30.94 -17.71
C THR A 333 -9.88 31.57 -19.10
N LYS A 334 -8.76 31.44 -19.86
CA LYS A 334 -8.70 32.01 -21.22
C LYS A 334 -7.51 31.56 -22.09
N THR A 335 -7.77 31.49 -23.39
CA THR A 335 -6.82 31.65 -24.51
C THR A 335 -7.42 32.67 -25.50
N ALA A 336 -6.83 32.88 -26.67
CA ALA A 336 -7.40 33.74 -27.71
C ALA A 336 -7.43 33.03 -29.07
N LEU A 337 -8.40 33.40 -29.90
CA LEU A 337 -8.44 32.94 -31.30
C LEU A 337 -7.21 33.43 -32.06
N ASP A 338 -6.56 32.52 -32.79
CA ASP A 338 -5.49 32.81 -33.75
C ASP A 338 -6.09 32.75 -35.16
N GLY A 339 -6.80 33.83 -35.51
CA GLY A 339 -7.59 33.98 -36.73
C GLY A 339 -9.09 34.08 -36.49
N ALA A 340 -9.77 34.81 -37.38
CA ALA A 340 -11.22 34.97 -37.31
C ALA A 340 -11.96 33.64 -37.54
N LEU A 341 -12.96 33.36 -36.70
CA LEU A 341 -13.77 32.14 -36.76
C LEU A 341 -15.08 32.41 -37.49
N THR A 342 -15.39 31.62 -38.52
CA THR A 342 -16.66 31.73 -39.24
C THR A 342 -17.76 30.90 -38.58
N SER A 343 -19.03 31.24 -38.85
CA SER A 343 -20.16 30.53 -38.22
C SER A 343 -20.26 29.04 -38.59
N ALA A 344 -19.62 28.63 -39.69
CA ALA A 344 -19.62 27.26 -40.22
C ALA A 344 -18.31 26.49 -39.93
N ALA A 345 -17.39 27.05 -39.13
CA ALA A 345 -16.13 26.39 -38.83
C ALA A 345 -16.35 25.10 -38.02
N THR A 346 -15.59 24.05 -38.35
CA THR A 346 -15.62 22.74 -37.65
C THR A 346 -14.37 22.50 -36.80
N THR A 347 -13.45 23.47 -36.80
CA THR A 347 -12.21 23.53 -36.02
C THR A 347 -12.03 24.95 -35.52
N VAL A 348 -11.40 25.11 -34.36
CA VAL A 348 -11.10 26.42 -33.77
C VAL A 348 -9.61 26.50 -33.51
N THR A 349 -8.93 27.47 -34.13
CA THR A 349 -7.49 27.70 -33.92
C THR A 349 -7.30 28.78 -32.87
N VAL A 350 -6.41 28.53 -31.91
CA VAL A 350 -6.11 29.40 -30.77
C VAL A 350 -4.61 29.48 -30.53
N ASP A 351 -4.19 30.47 -29.75
CA ASP A 351 -2.77 30.66 -29.42
C ASP A 351 -2.14 29.45 -28.70
N ASP A 352 -2.90 28.81 -27.80
CA ASP A 352 -2.45 27.65 -27.03
C ASP A 352 -3.63 26.79 -26.55
N THR A 353 -3.46 25.47 -26.60
CA THR A 353 -4.40 24.47 -26.06
C THR A 353 -3.79 23.60 -24.95
N SER A 354 -2.58 23.89 -24.48
CA SER A 354 -1.81 23.07 -23.54
C SER A 354 -2.53 22.77 -22.22
N ASP A 355 -3.27 23.74 -21.70
CA ASP A 355 -4.01 23.63 -20.43
C ASP A 355 -5.47 23.15 -20.61
N PHE A 356 -5.90 22.86 -21.84
CA PHE A 356 -7.24 22.34 -22.12
C PHE A 356 -7.23 20.80 -22.11
N PRO A 357 -8.27 20.14 -21.57
CA PRO A 357 -8.42 18.69 -21.69
C PRO A 357 -8.61 18.28 -23.17
N SER A 358 -8.46 17.00 -23.48
CA SER A 358 -8.61 16.48 -24.85
C SER A 358 -10.02 16.62 -25.43
N SER A 359 -11.03 16.87 -24.60
CA SER A 359 -12.42 17.13 -24.97
C SER A 359 -13.08 18.01 -23.91
N GLY A 360 -14.12 18.75 -24.28
CA GLY A 360 -14.94 19.52 -23.36
C GLY A 360 -15.58 20.73 -24.03
N THR A 361 -15.93 21.75 -23.24
CA THR A 361 -16.59 22.97 -23.72
C THR A 361 -15.69 24.20 -23.62
N ILE A 362 -15.73 25.04 -24.65
CA ILE A 362 -15.14 26.38 -24.66
C ILE A 362 -16.22 27.43 -24.89
N VAL A 363 -15.97 28.64 -24.40
CA VAL A 363 -16.88 29.78 -24.56
C VAL A 363 -16.19 30.92 -25.28
N ILE A 364 -16.82 31.49 -26.30
CA ILE A 364 -16.35 32.70 -26.98
C ILE A 364 -17.52 33.68 -27.04
N ASP A 365 -17.36 34.88 -26.49
CA ASP A 365 -18.45 35.83 -26.29
C ASP A 365 -19.64 35.15 -25.56
N ASP A 366 -20.82 35.08 -26.18
CA ASP A 366 -22.02 34.41 -25.66
C ASP A 366 -22.24 33.00 -26.29
N GLU A 367 -21.26 32.46 -27.03
CA GLU A 367 -21.37 31.16 -27.69
C GLU A 367 -20.61 30.06 -26.93
N GLU A 368 -21.28 28.95 -26.66
CA GLU A 368 -20.66 27.73 -26.15
C GLU A 368 -20.44 26.73 -27.30
N MET A 369 -19.26 26.09 -27.30
CA MET A 369 -18.86 25.11 -28.31
C MET A 369 -18.21 23.90 -27.64
N THR A 370 -18.66 22.68 -27.98
CA THR A 370 -17.99 21.46 -27.53
C THR A 370 -16.94 21.02 -28.54
N TYR A 371 -15.88 20.38 -28.08
CA TYR A 371 -14.82 19.80 -28.92
C TYR A 371 -14.44 18.40 -28.43
N SER A 372 -13.96 17.55 -29.34
CA SER A 372 -13.65 16.15 -29.04
C SER A 372 -12.17 15.78 -29.22
N GLY A 373 -11.32 16.76 -29.52
CA GLY A 373 -9.88 16.56 -29.66
C GLY A 373 -9.11 17.89 -29.63
N THR A 374 -7.89 17.87 -29.11
CA THR A 374 -6.95 19.01 -29.11
C THR A 374 -5.70 18.69 -29.94
N GLY A 375 -5.21 19.69 -30.67
CA GLY A 375 -3.86 19.75 -31.24
C GLY A 375 -2.94 20.57 -30.33
N SER A 376 -1.90 21.19 -30.89
CA SER A 376 -1.07 22.16 -30.15
C SER A 376 -1.70 23.55 -30.03
N THR A 377 -2.51 23.93 -31.02
CA THR A 377 -3.11 25.27 -31.19
C THR A 377 -4.49 25.18 -31.83
N THR A 378 -5.16 24.02 -31.73
CA THR A 378 -6.41 23.80 -32.47
C THR A 378 -7.34 22.83 -31.74
N PHE A 379 -8.59 23.22 -31.56
CA PHE A 379 -9.69 22.34 -31.19
C PHE A 379 -10.28 21.68 -32.43
N THR A 380 -10.52 20.39 -32.36
CA THR A 380 -11.03 19.55 -33.45
C THR A 380 -12.33 18.87 -33.05
N GLY A 381 -13.14 18.49 -34.04
CA GLY A 381 -14.47 17.92 -33.80
C GLY A 381 -15.41 18.92 -33.13
N VAL A 382 -15.29 20.21 -33.48
CA VAL A 382 -16.02 21.28 -32.82
C VAL A 382 -17.49 21.26 -33.23
N THR A 383 -18.38 21.21 -32.24
CA THR A 383 -19.82 21.42 -32.40
C THR A 383 -20.17 22.79 -31.83
N ARG A 384 -20.67 23.69 -32.68
CA ARG A 384 -20.92 25.10 -32.37
C ARG A 384 -22.35 25.35 -31.90
N GLY A 385 -22.57 26.43 -31.16
CA GLY A 385 -23.90 26.83 -30.69
C GLY A 385 -24.58 25.80 -29.79
N VAL A 386 -23.83 25.17 -28.87
CA VAL A 386 -24.40 24.21 -27.91
C VAL A 386 -25.05 24.93 -26.73
N ASN A 387 -25.71 24.19 -25.84
CA ASN A 387 -26.30 24.72 -24.59
C ASN A 387 -27.22 25.93 -24.80
N SER A 388 -28.02 25.90 -25.87
CA SER A 388 -28.96 26.96 -26.27
C SER A 388 -28.32 28.27 -26.73
N THR A 389 -27.03 28.26 -27.06
CA THR A 389 -26.36 29.37 -27.75
C THR A 389 -26.52 29.26 -29.27
N SER A 390 -26.00 30.23 -30.03
CA SER A 390 -26.08 30.23 -31.50
C SER A 390 -24.70 30.39 -32.11
N ALA A 391 -24.45 29.67 -33.22
CA ALA A 391 -23.22 29.78 -33.98
C ALA A 391 -23.09 31.17 -34.64
N VAL A 392 -22.17 32.00 -34.14
CA VAL A 392 -21.86 33.35 -34.64
C VAL A 392 -20.44 33.39 -35.21
N ALA A 393 -20.09 34.41 -35.98
CA ALA A 393 -18.70 34.63 -36.39
C ALA A 393 -17.96 35.44 -35.31
N HIS A 394 -16.73 35.06 -34.98
CA HIS A 394 -15.90 35.75 -34.00
C HIS A 394 -14.68 36.37 -34.67
N ALA A 395 -14.28 37.53 -34.16
CA ALA A 395 -13.08 38.22 -34.65
C ALA A 395 -11.81 37.50 -34.20
N ASP A 396 -10.72 37.75 -34.91
CA ASP A 396 -9.38 37.40 -34.46
C ASP A 396 -9.10 38.01 -33.07
N ASN A 397 -8.34 37.30 -32.22
CA ASN A 397 -8.11 37.63 -30.81
C ASN A 397 -9.35 37.66 -29.90
N ALA A 398 -10.50 37.13 -30.32
CA ALA A 398 -11.62 36.94 -29.39
C ALA A 398 -11.19 35.99 -28.25
N ILE A 399 -11.61 36.31 -27.03
CA ILE A 399 -11.24 35.53 -25.84
C ILE A 399 -11.99 34.21 -25.84
N VAL A 400 -11.24 33.13 -25.75
CA VAL A 400 -11.75 31.77 -25.62
C VAL A 400 -11.61 31.35 -24.17
N THR A 401 -12.71 31.36 -23.43
CA THR A 401 -12.74 31.01 -22.01
C THR A 401 -12.82 29.50 -21.85
N GLY A 402 -11.92 28.94 -21.04
CA GLY A 402 -12.00 27.56 -20.53
C GLY A 402 -12.58 27.53 -19.13
N ARG A 403 -13.05 26.36 -18.69
CA ARG A 403 -13.60 26.12 -17.35
C ARG A 403 -12.84 24.98 -16.69
N THR A 404 -11.53 25.12 -16.55
CA THR A 404 -10.63 23.98 -16.31
C THR A 404 -9.81 24.14 -15.04
N LEU A 405 -9.81 23.10 -14.20
CA LEU A 405 -8.83 22.89 -13.13
C LEU A 405 -7.52 22.41 -13.76
N VAL A 406 -6.41 23.11 -13.49
CA VAL A 406 -5.09 22.83 -14.07
C VAL A 406 -4.11 22.40 -12.99
N GLY A 407 -3.18 21.50 -13.37
CA GLY A 407 -2.18 20.97 -12.46
C GLY A 407 -2.80 20.04 -11.44
N VAL A 408 -3.75 19.20 -11.88
CA VAL A 408 -4.51 18.34 -10.98
C VAL A 408 -3.65 17.16 -10.51
N GLU A 409 -3.51 17.02 -9.18
CA GLU A 409 -3.03 15.78 -8.57
C GLU A 409 -4.23 14.97 -8.02
N ARG A 410 -4.25 13.67 -8.33
CA ARG A 410 -5.37 12.76 -8.07
C ARG A 410 -5.08 11.80 -6.91
N GLY A 411 -6.13 11.28 -6.27
CA GLY A 411 -6.00 10.24 -5.22
C GLY A 411 -5.27 10.70 -3.95
N LEU A 412 -5.56 11.89 -3.45
CA LEU A 412 -4.93 12.44 -2.25
C LEU A 412 -5.60 11.91 -0.97
N GLU A 413 -4.95 12.12 0.18
CA GLU A 413 -5.51 11.88 1.52
C GLU A 413 -5.92 10.41 1.79
N GLY A 414 -5.33 9.47 1.05
CA GLY A 414 -5.63 8.03 1.14
C GLY A 414 -6.75 7.56 0.20
N THR A 415 -7.27 8.45 -0.64
CA THR A 415 -8.19 8.09 -1.72
C THR A 415 -7.42 7.51 -2.92
N THR A 416 -8.11 6.84 -3.83
CA THR A 416 -7.50 6.27 -5.05
C THR A 416 -8.04 7.02 -6.27
N ALA A 417 -7.15 7.36 -7.21
CA ALA A 417 -7.55 7.98 -8.46
C ALA A 417 -8.51 7.09 -9.25
N ALA A 418 -9.66 7.62 -9.63
CA ALA A 418 -10.74 6.87 -10.27
C ALA A 418 -11.21 7.49 -11.59
N THR A 419 -12.03 6.74 -12.32
CA THR A 419 -12.80 7.26 -13.45
C THR A 419 -14.09 7.87 -12.94
N HIS A 420 -14.46 9.06 -13.38
CA HIS A 420 -15.74 9.69 -13.03
C HIS A 420 -16.55 9.97 -14.29
N SER A 421 -17.87 9.83 -14.16
CA SER A 421 -18.79 10.11 -15.25
C SER A 421 -19.00 11.62 -15.41
N ASP A 422 -19.43 12.01 -16.59
CA ASP A 422 -19.93 13.35 -16.86
C ASP A 422 -21.06 13.75 -15.88
N GLY A 423 -21.12 15.03 -15.51
CA GLY A 423 -22.13 15.57 -14.59
C GLY A 423 -21.96 15.20 -13.12
N VAL A 424 -20.88 14.50 -12.73
CA VAL A 424 -20.59 14.22 -11.31
C VAL A 424 -20.26 15.52 -10.59
N THR A 425 -20.78 15.69 -9.37
CA THR A 425 -20.53 16.87 -8.56
C THR A 425 -19.08 16.92 -8.09
N VAL A 426 -18.46 18.08 -8.29
CA VAL A 426 -17.15 18.45 -7.76
C VAL A 426 -17.39 19.52 -6.69
N THR A 427 -17.05 19.20 -5.44
CA THR A 427 -17.22 20.13 -4.32
C THR A 427 -15.86 20.60 -3.82
N GLU A 428 -15.65 21.90 -3.70
CA GLU A 428 -14.43 22.48 -3.15
C GLU A 428 -14.23 22.04 -1.69
N ARG A 429 -12.98 21.79 -1.34
CA ARG A 429 -12.55 21.40 0.00
C ARG A 429 -11.87 22.61 0.63
N ASP A 430 -12.70 23.58 1.02
CA ASP A 430 -12.36 24.92 1.47
C ASP A 430 -11.81 24.98 2.91
N ILE A 431 -12.07 23.94 3.71
CA ILE A 431 -11.42 23.74 5.01
C ILE A 431 -10.11 23.02 4.75
N ILE A 432 -8.98 23.66 5.02
CA ILE A 432 -7.66 23.02 4.92
C ILE A 432 -7.00 23.09 6.28
N TYR A 433 -6.49 21.95 6.76
CA TYR A 433 -5.80 21.89 8.03
C TYR A 433 -4.55 21.02 7.97
N ASN A 434 -3.50 21.49 8.65
CA ASN A 434 -2.27 20.74 8.82
C ASN A 434 -2.34 19.97 10.14
N ALA A 435 -2.23 18.66 10.04
CA ALA A 435 -2.24 17.75 11.17
C ALA A 435 -0.90 17.02 11.31
N HIS A 436 -0.60 16.58 12.54
CA HIS A 436 0.48 15.64 12.79
C HIS A 436 0.00 14.23 12.46
N LYS A 437 0.67 13.54 11.52
CA LYS A 437 0.45 12.12 11.23
C LYS A 437 1.34 11.30 12.14
N GLU A 438 0.75 10.37 12.88
CA GLU A 438 1.52 9.36 13.60
C GLU A 438 2.32 8.51 12.59
N PRO A 439 3.58 8.15 12.91
CA PRO A 439 4.36 7.26 12.09
C PRO A 439 3.64 5.92 11.87
N ASP A 440 3.68 5.40 10.64
CA ASP A 440 3.22 4.04 10.39
C ASP A 440 4.18 3.06 11.10
N GLU A 441 3.61 2.03 11.73
CA GLU A 441 4.41 1.00 12.41
C GLU A 441 5.30 0.27 11.41
N LEU A 442 6.55 0.03 11.81
CA LEU A 442 7.44 -0.90 11.15
C LEU A 442 6.91 -2.31 11.43
N LYS A 443 6.41 -2.96 10.38
CA LYS A 443 5.87 -4.32 10.45
C LYS A 443 6.83 -5.29 9.79
N ASP A 444 6.91 -6.49 10.34
CA ASP A 444 7.31 -7.66 9.58
C ASP A 444 6.16 -7.99 8.60
N PRO A 445 6.40 -8.16 7.28
CA PRO A 445 5.36 -8.54 6.32
C PRO A 445 4.60 -9.83 6.66
N ASN A 446 5.05 -10.63 7.63
CA ASN A 446 4.35 -11.81 8.15
C ASN A 446 3.75 -11.66 9.56
N ASP A 447 3.76 -10.47 10.17
CA ASP A 447 3.17 -10.29 11.50
C ASP A 447 1.63 -10.26 11.43
N LYS A 448 1.03 -11.45 11.66
CA LYS A 448 -0.40 -11.64 11.94
C LYS A 448 -0.72 -11.57 13.44
N THR A 449 0.20 -11.13 14.30
CA THR A 449 -0.14 -10.87 15.69
C THR A 449 -0.92 -9.57 15.78
N LYS A 450 -2.24 -9.68 15.61
CA LYS A 450 -3.11 -8.81 16.39
C LYS A 450 -2.82 -9.14 17.84
N ILE A 451 -2.05 -8.30 18.52
CA ILE A 451 -2.10 -8.20 19.98
C ILE A 451 -3.60 -8.05 20.29
N PRO A 452 -4.25 -8.98 21.00
CA PRO A 452 -5.60 -8.76 21.48
C PRO A 452 -5.55 -7.48 22.29
N ASP A 453 -6.43 -6.51 21.98
CA ASP A 453 -6.58 -5.27 22.75
C ASP A 453 -6.37 -5.58 24.23
N PRO A 454 -5.54 -4.80 24.96
CA PRO A 454 -5.34 -5.05 26.38
C PRO A 454 -6.73 -5.13 27.00
N LEU A 455 -7.08 -6.33 27.48
CA LEU A 455 -8.33 -6.58 28.16
C LEU A 455 -8.40 -5.54 29.28
N VAL A 456 -9.14 -4.47 29.02
CA VAL A 456 -9.57 -3.53 30.03
C VAL A 456 -10.32 -4.41 31.00
N LEU A 457 -9.65 -4.72 32.12
CA LEU A 457 -10.27 -5.31 33.30
C LEU A 457 -11.32 -4.29 33.75
N VAL A 458 -12.51 -4.40 33.16
CA VAL A 458 -13.70 -3.71 33.62
C VAL A 458 -13.94 -4.27 35.01
N TYR A 459 -13.53 -3.50 36.01
CA TYR A 459 -13.77 -3.69 37.45
C TYR A 459 -15.27 -3.61 37.80
N GLY A 460 -16.12 -4.31 37.05
CA GLY A 460 -17.58 -4.22 37.14
C GLY A 460 -18.32 -5.55 37.27
N THR A 461 -17.70 -6.71 36.98
CA THR A 461 -18.42 -8.00 36.92
C THR A 461 -17.99 -9.01 37.99
N ALA A 462 -16.96 -8.73 38.79
CA ALA A 462 -16.56 -9.61 39.89
C ALA A 462 -17.43 -9.50 41.16
N MET A 463 -18.44 -8.62 41.19
CA MET A 463 -19.30 -8.44 42.37
C MET A 463 -20.67 -9.13 42.29
N GLU A 464 -21.05 -9.73 41.15
CA GLU A 464 -22.36 -10.39 40.99
C GLU A 464 -22.30 -11.92 41.14
N LEU A 465 -21.12 -12.53 41.23
CA LEU A 465 -20.95 -13.97 41.48
C LEU A 465 -20.76 -14.34 42.96
N ALA A 466 -20.83 -13.38 43.89
CA ALA A 466 -20.63 -13.59 45.33
C ALA A 466 -21.93 -13.51 46.16
N ILE A 467 -23.11 -13.44 45.54
CA ILE A 467 -24.42 -13.37 46.24
C ILE A 467 -25.31 -14.60 45.95
N VAL A 468 -24.78 -15.66 45.35
CA VAL A 468 -25.50 -16.96 45.30
C VAL A 468 -24.61 -18.09 45.79
N LYS A 469 -24.60 -18.26 47.12
CA LYS A 469 -24.61 -19.54 47.81
C LYS A 469 -25.09 -19.38 49.24
#